data_AF-A0AB34IM20-F1
#
_entry.id   AF-A0AB34IM20-F1
#
_cell.length_a   1.000
_cell.length_b   1.000
_cell.length_c   1.000
_cell.angle_alpha   90.00
_cell.angle_beta   90.00
_cell.angle_gamma   90.00
#
_symmetry.space_group_name_H-M   'P 1'
#
loop_
_entity.id
_entity.type
_entity.pdbx_description
1 polymer ?
#
loop_
_entity_poly.entity_id
_entity_poly.type
_entity_poly.pdbx_seq_one_letter_code
_entity_poly.pdbx_strand_id
1 'polypeptide(L)'
;MAHWPDLEPAVLPNAVPIDRREKLEPRETMGRYLLARGGEGCPVVVTDAQQGWKARKLWSLDYFKKHFPDEEVIASDRAPLRLEDNPPMKTLRVRMAEYVDYMQQPYHPLSRHERDMPFYGNSWSPFVTHERMRSHISRPYFVPDSIPSDNGSERLDRSFTKIFMGPAGTVTRLHNDTYHTHAWLSQISGTKQFILYPPSQAHLLHCGEGIQGEHGASQTWFDPLALDYQRFPRAREATPFVAVCSAGDTILVPGDWFHHATSLTPSITLMRNFMNDANAERFMKVWMERPANAAAAPRPRPPLAPPQPPPALPPAKRASDLRSPTAAAASASPPPPSDHSPNQATCVATPDPSSSLPGVRSTSTTLPAAREAAHRTQPSPSLGLQCGRVSVAMPGKHGKAREVWHWRQFRRASLC
;
A
#
# COMPACT_ATOMS: atom_id res chain seq x y z
N MET A 1 -4.69 -27.85 -0.90
CA MET A 1 -4.45 -26.60 -0.16
C MET A 1 -3.38 -25.82 -0.94
N ALA A 2 -3.54 -24.56 -1.33
CA ALA A 2 -4.70 -23.67 -1.36
C ALA A 2 -4.64 -22.90 -2.69
N HIS A 3 -5.73 -22.88 -3.45
CA HIS A 3 -5.96 -21.82 -4.42
C HIS A 3 -6.52 -20.66 -3.60
N TRP A 4 -5.95 -19.46 -3.72
CA TRP A 4 -6.51 -18.26 -3.11
C TRP A 4 -7.62 -17.77 -4.04
N PRO A 5 -8.91 -18.03 -3.73
CA PRO A 5 -9.98 -17.45 -4.52
C PRO A 5 -9.92 -15.93 -4.43
N ASP A 6 -10.65 -15.26 -5.32
CA ASP A 6 -10.89 -13.84 -5.14
C ASP A 6 -11.47 -13.60 -3.74
N LEU A 7 -10.93 -12.61 -3.04
CA LEU A 7 -11.25 -12.31 -1.67
C LEU A 7 -12.19 -11.10 -1.61
N GLU A 8 -13.14 -11.16 -0.69
CA GLU A 8 -13.94 -10.00 -0.35
C GLU A 8 -13.09 -8.99 0.45
N PRO A 9 -13.33 -7.68 0.29
CA PRO A 9 -12.70 -6.67 1.13
C PRO A 9 -13.01 -6.90 2.61
N ALA A 10 -12.01 -6.81 3.47
CA ALA A 10 -12.21 -6.84 4.90
C ALA A 10 -13.03 -5.63 5.37
N VAL A 11 -14.00 -5.85 6.25
CA VAL A 11 -14.79 -4.78 6.87
C VAL A 11 -14.25 -4.51 8.27
N LEU A 12 -13.84 -3.27 8.53
CA LEU A 12 -13.29 -2.86 9.81
C LEU A 12 -14.27 -1.98 10.59
N PRO A 13 -14.34 -2.13 11.92
CA PRO A 13 -15.11 -1.21 12.77
C PRO A 13 -14.64 0.23 12.61
N ASN A 14 -15.58 1.18 12.58
CA ASN A 14 -15.32 2.62 12.52
C ASN A 14 -14.45 3.06 11.33
N ALA A 15 -14.40 2.27 10.25
CA ALA A 15 -13.60 2.60 9.08
C ALA A 15 -14.10 3.85 8.37
N VAL A 16 -13.16 4.75 8.07
CA VAL A 16 -13.39 5.94 7.27
C VAL A 16 -13.03 5.65 5.82
N PRO A 17 -13.92 5.89 4.84
CA PRO A 17 -13.57 5.72 3.44
C PRO A 17 -12.50 6.76 3.04
N ILE A 18 -11.48 6.31 2.30
CA ILE A 18 -10.49 7.21 1.72
C ILE A 18 -11.14 8.05 0.60
N ASP A 19 -10.84 9.35 0.59
CA ASP A 19 -11.34 10.30 -0.40
C ASP A 19 -10.99 9.85 -1.83
N ARG A 20 -11.91 10.06 -2.78
CA ARG A 20 -11.74 9.67 -4.19
C ARG A 20 -11.91 10.89 -5.08
N ARG A 21 -10.94 11.15 -5.95
CA ARG A 21 -10.85 12.37 -6.76
C ARG A 21 -10.52 12.09 -8.22
N GLU A 22 -10.87 13.05 -9.06
CA GLU A 22 -10.45 13.17 -10.47
C GLU A 22 -9.94 14.58 -10.69
N LYS A 23 -9.11 14.77 -11.72
CA LYS A 23 -8.54 16.07 -12.10
C LYS A 23 -7.95 16.81 -10.90
N LEU A 24 -7.22 16.07 -10.06
CA LEU A 24 -6.69 16.60 -8.81
C LEU A 24 -5.52 17.56 -9.10
N GLU A 25 -5.66 18.81 -8.69
CA GLU A 25 -4.64 19.82 -8.94
C GLU A 25 -3.40 19.60 -8.04
N PRO A 26 -2.16 19.70 -8.56
CA PRO A 26 -0.93 19.53 -7.77
C PRO A 26 -0.85 20.42 -6.53
N ARG A 27 -1.41 21.63 -6.61
CA ARG A 27 -1.50 22.55 -5.47
C ARG A 27 -2.42 22.02 -4.37
N GLU A 28 -3.54 21.41 -4.75
CA GLU A 28 -4.44 20.77 -3.80
C GLU A 28 -3.77 19.52 -3.20
N THR A 29 -3.10 18.69 -4.02
CA THR A 29 -2.27 17.56 -3.56
C THR A 29 -1.31 18.00 -2.47
N MET A 30 -0.54 19.06 -2.73
CA MET A 30 0.43 19.59 -1.78
C MET A 30 -0.25 20.08 -0.49
N GLY A 31 -1.28 20.92 -0.59
CA GLY A 31 -1.89 21.56 0.59
C GLY A 31 -2.73 20.62 1.45
N ARG A 32 -3.57 19.79 0.84
CA ARG A 32 -4.56 18.95 1.53
C ARG A 32 -4.07 17.54 1.80
N TYR A 33 -3.33 16.95 0.88
CA TYR A 33 -3.00 15.53 0.98
C TYR A 33 -1.58 15.30 1.48
N LEU A 34 -0.63 16.22 1.26
CA LEU A 34 0.75 16.09 1.76
C LEU A 34 1.09 17.00 2.95
N LEU A 35 0.48 18.19 3.07
CA LEU A 35 0.79 19.20 4.09
C LEU A 35 -0.42 19.64 4.95
N ALA A 36 -1.42 18.78 5.10
CA ALA A 36 -2.65 19.11 5.86
C ALA A 36 -2.35 19.64 7.27
N ARG A 37 -3.33 20.34 7.87
CA ARG A 37 -3.24 20.85 9.26
C ARG A 37 -2.81 19.72 10.21
N GLY A 38 -1.79 19.97 11.02
CA GLY A 38 -1.15 18.96 11.87
C GLY A 38 0.09 18.29 11.25
N GLY A 39 0.39 18.54 9.98
CA GLY A 39 1.60 18.06 9.30
C GLY A 39 1.52 16.62 8.78
N GLU A 40 0.37 15.95 8.93
CA GLU A 40 0.23 14.51 8.61
C GLU A 40 -0.34 14.24 7.21
N GLY A 41 -0.95 15.21 6.53
CA GLY A 41 -1.61 14.96 5.25
C GLY A 41 -2.83 14.04 5.38
N CYS A 42 -3.37 13.57 4.26
CA CYS A 42 -4.37 12.50 4.23
C CYS A 42 -4.27 11.69 2.93
N PRO A 43 -4.57 10.38 2.94
CA PRO A 43 -4.55 9.57 1.74
C PRO A 43 -5.70 9.93 0.80
N VAL A 44 -5.50 9.70 -0.49
CA VAL A 44 -6.49 9.92 -1.54
C VAL A 44 -6.34 8.92 -2.66
N VAL A 45 -7.44 8.47 -3.23
CA VAL A 45 -7.47 7.72 -4.49
C VAL A 45 -7.79 8.67 -5.64
N VAL A 46 -6.96 8.67 -6.67
CA VAL A 46 -7.17 9.42 -7.91
C VAL A 46 -7.48 8.44 -9.03
N THR A 47 -8.68 8.56 -9.63
CA THR A 47 -9.23 7.54 -10.55
C THR A 47 -8.82 7.76 -12.02
N ASP A 48 -8.29 8.93 -12.36
CA ASP A 48 -7.85 9.32 -13.71
C ASP A 48 -6.33 9.51 -13.84
N ALA A 49 -5.57 9.17 -12.79
CA ALA A 49 -4.11 9.37 -12.70
C ALA A 49 -3.29 8.65 -13.79
N GLN A 50 -3.82 7.55 -14.32
CA GLN A 50 -3.14 6.67 -15.27
C GLN A 50 -3.48 6.98 -16.73
N GLN A 51 -4.15 8.11 -17.00
CA GLN A 51 -4.56 8.48 -18.35
C GLN A 51 -3.34 8.62 -19.28
N GLY A 52 -3.43 7.99 -20.46
CA GLY A 52 -2.37 8.01 -21.48
C GLY A 52 -1.21 7.04 -21.24
N TRP A 53 -1.16 6.31 -20.12
CA TRP A 53 -0.12 5.31 -19.89
C TRP A 53 -0.26 4.13 -20.85
N LYS A 54 0.82 3.77 -21.57
CA LYS A 54 0.82 2.56 -22.40
C LYS A 54 0.67 1.30 -21.54
N ALA A 55 1.13 1.34 -20.29
CA ALA A 55 0.99 0.27 -19.31
C ALA A 55 -0.45 -0.22 -19.17
N ARG A 56 -1.45 0.67 -19.22
CA ARG A 56 -2.89 0.31 -19.17
C ARG A 56 -3.33 -0.62 -20.30
N LYS A 57 -2.64 -0.58 -21.44
CA LYS A 57 -2.96 -1.38 -22.63
C LYS A 57 -2.02 -2.58 -22.79
N LEU A 58 -0.78 -2.45 -22.34
CA LEU A 58 0.27 -3.43 -22.57
C LEU A 58 0.40 -4.42 -21.42
N TRP A 59 0.34 -3.96 -20.17
CA TRP A 59 0.75 -4.78 -19.04
C TRP A 59 -0.35 -5.72 -18.61
N SER A 60 -0.06 -7.01 -18.78
CA SER A 60 -0.80 -8.13 -18.25
C SER A 60 0.21 -9.18 -17.75
N LEU A 61 -0.28 -10.18 -17.03
CA LEU A 61 0.56 -11.31 -16.63
C LEU A 61 1.15 -12.01 -17.86
N ASP A 62 0.36 -12.20 -18.92
CA ASP A 62 0.80 -12.79 -20.18
C ASP A 62 1.85 -11.92 -20.89
N TYR A 63 1.71 -10.59 -20.83
CA TYR A 63 2.72 -9.68 -21.37
C TYR A 63 4.06 -9.88 -20.66
N PHE A 64 4.07 -9.93 -19.33
CA PHE A 64 5.32 -10.14 -18.58
C PHE A 64 5.89 -11.54 -18.80
N LYS A 65 5.05 -12.58 -18.81
CA LYS A 65 5.46 -13.95 -19.16
C LYS A 65 6.10 -14.04 -20.53
N LYS A 66 5.51 -13.38 -21.55
CA LYS A 66 6.01 -13.40 -22.93
C LYS A 66 7.29 -12.59 -23.12
N HIS A 67 7.35 -11.40 -22.53
CA HIS A 67 8.40 -10.43 -22.84
C HIS A 67 9.60 -10.48 -21.87
N PHE A 68 9.41 -11.02 -20.67
CA PHE A 68 10.45 -11.10 -19.64
C PHE A 68 10.53 -12.51 -19.02
N PRO A 69 10.44 -13.61 -19.78
CA PRO A 69 10.25 -14.95 -19.23
C PRO A 69 11.34 -15.39 -18.24
N ASP A 70 12.58 -14.99 -18.51
CA ASP A 70 13.77 -15.35 -17.71
C ASP A 70 14.15 -14.30 -16.66
N GLU A 71 13.39 -13.20 -16.55
CA GLU A 71 13.59 -12.23 -15.48
C GLU A 71 13.37 -12.93 -14.13
N GLU A 72 14.30 -12.75 -13.20
CA GLU A 72 14.19 -13.33 -11.88
C GLU A 72 13.22 -12.50 -11.02
N VAL A 73 12.15 -13.15 -10.54
CA VAL A 73 11.23 -12.61 -9.55
C VAL A 73 11.65 -13.09 -8.17
N ILE A 74 11.85 -12.14 -7.27
CA ILE A 74 12.04 -12.39 -5.83
C ILE A 74 10.67 -12.25 -5.17
N ALA A 75 10.09 -13.36 -4.73
CA ALA A 75 8.75 -13.39 -4.16
C ALA A 75 8.77 -13.88 -2.71
N SER A 76 8.22 -13.11 -1.77
CA SER A 76 8.23 -13.44 -0.34
C SER A 76 6.82 -13.68 0.17
N ASP A 77 6.64 -14.59 1.11
CA ASP A 77 5.31 -14.85 1.68
C ASP A 77 4.81 -13.69 2.53
N ARG A 78 5.68 -13.07 3.32
CA ARG A 78 5.39 -11.87 4.12
C ARG A 78 6.24 -10.70 3.62
N ALA A 79 5.74 -9.48 3.72
CA ALA A 79 6.54 -8.27 3.51
C ALA A 79 5.96 -7.08 4.31
N PRO A 80 6.74 -6.07 4.71
CA PRO A 80 8.21 -6.04 4.69
C PRO A 80 8.80 -7.09 5.65
N LEU A 81 10.11 -7.34 5.58
CA LEU A 81 10.81 -8.24 6.52
C LEU A 81 10.72 -7.70 7.95
N ARG A 82 10.47 -8.60 8.92
CA ARG A 82 10.67 -8.34 10.36
C ARG A 82 11.75 -9.28 10.84
N LEU A 83 12.80 -8.75 11.46
CA LEU A 83 13.94 -9.56 11.91
C LEU A 83 13.52 -10.55 13.01
N GLU A 84 12.45 -10.21 13.72
CA GLU A 84 11.86 -10.95 14.81
C GLU A 84 10.83 -12.01 14.34
N ASP A 85 10.60 -12.14 13.03
CA ASP A 85 9.73 -13.19 12.49
C ASP A 85 10.27 -14.59 12.84
N ASN A 86 9.44 -15.40 13.52
CA ASN A 86 9.71 -16.80 13.78
C ASN A 86 8.48 -17.66 13.39
N PRO A 87 8.58 -18.55 12.37
CA PRO A 87 9.76 -18.76 11.53
C PRO A 87 10.01 -17.55 10.64
N PRO A 88 11.25 -17.34 10.16
CA PRO A 88 11.59 -16.19 9.33
C PRO A 88 10.75 -16.15 8.05
N MET A 89 10.67 -14.95 7.47
CA MET A 89 10.08 -14.71 6.15
C MET A 89 10.70 -15.66 5.11
N LYS A 90 9.86 -16.27 4.27
CA LYS A 90 10.31 -17.19 3.24
C LYS A 90 10.32 -16.47 1.90
N THR A 91 11.41 -16.60 1.16
CA THR A 91 11.59 -15.95 -0.13
C THR A 91 11.96 -16.98 -1.18
N LEU A 92 11.26 -16.93 -2.31
CA LEU A 92 11.57 -17.67 -3.52
C LEU A 92 12.26 -16.76 -4.53
N ARG A 93 13.12 -17.37 -5.35
CA ARG A 93 13.70 -16.76 -6.55
C ARG A 93 13.30 -17.65 -7.71
N VAL A 94 12.51 -17.11 -8.62
CA VAL A 94 11.84 -17.89 -9.66
C VAL A 94 11.82 -17.08 -10.95
N ARG A 95 11.81 -17.74 -12.11
CA ARG A 95 11.67 -17.05 -13.40
C ARG A 95 10.28 -16.46 -13.54
N MET A 96 10.15 -15.28 -14.14
CA MET A 96 8.89 -14.59 -14.36
C MET A 96 7.83 -15.48 -15.02
N ALA A 97 8.23 -16.29 -16.01
CA ALA A 97 7.28 -17.19 -16.68
C ALA A 97 6.64 -18.19 -15.71
N GLU A 98 7.44 -18.80 -14.84
CA GLU A 98 6.99 -19.74 -13.82
C GLU A 98 6.23 -19.01 -12.68
N TYR A 99 6.63 -17.80 -12.32
CA TYR A 99 5.89 -17.00 -11.34
C TYR A 99 4.49 -16.61 -11.84
N VAL A 100 4.36 -16.26 -13.12
CA VAL A 100 3.06 -16.00 -13.74
C VAL A 100 2.21 -17.27 -13.78
N ASP A 101 2.79 -18.42 -14.11
CA ASP A 101 2.07 -19.70 -14.03
C ASP A 101 1.59 -20.00 -12.61
N TYR A 102 2.44 -19.75 -11.61
CA TYR A 102 2.06 -19.82 -10.20
C TYR A 102 0.88 -18.91 -9.84
N MET A 103 0.83 -17.70 -10.37
CA MET A 103 -0.25 -16.76 -10.12
C MET A 103 -1.58 -17.17 -10.77
N GLN A 104 -1.53 -17.87 -11.91
CA GLN A 104 -2.72 -18.17 -12.73
C GLN A 104 -3.26 -19.59 -12.52
N GLN A 105 -2.41 -20.55 -12.14
CA GLN A 105 -2.79 -21.96 -12.10
C GLN A 105 -3.18 -22.39 -10.68
N PRO A 106 -4.41 -22.87 -10.47
CA PRO A 106 -4.75 -23.56 -9.24
C PRO A 106 -3.81 -24.74 -9.02
N TYR A 107 -3.26 -24.86 -7.80
CA TYR A 107 -2.40 -25.97 -7.39
C TYR A 107 -1.02 -26.05 -8.07
N HIS A 108 -0.48 -24.92 -8.54
CA HIS A 108 0.91 -24.86 -8.99
C HIS A 108 1.88 -25.44 -7.93
N PRO A 109 2.96 -26.14 -8.30
CA PRO A 109 3.88 -26.74 -7.32
C PRO A 109 4.40 -25.79 -6.25
N LEU A 110 4.61 -24.51 -6.59
CA LEU A 110 5.02 -23.48 -5.63
C LEU A 110 3.99 -23.23 -4.53
N SER A 111 2.69 -23.48 -4.77
CA SER A 111 1.65 -23.34 -3.74
C SER A 111 1.83 -24.32 -2.58
N ARG A 112 2.53 -25.44 -2.79
CA ARG A 112 2.87 -26.41 -1.72
C ARG A 112 3.88 -25.85 -0.71
N HIS A 113 4.51 -24.73 -1.04
CA HIS A 113 5.53 -24.07 -0.22
C HIS A 113 5.00 -22.86 0.53
N GLU A 114 3.75 -22.48 0.28
CA GLU A 114 3.03 -21.42 1.00
C GLU A 114 2.81 -21.81 2.45
N ARG A 115 2.65 -20.79 3.29
CA ARG A 115 2.17 -20.94 4.67
C ARG A 115 0.76 -20.36 4.73
N ASP A 116 0.58 -19.32 5.53
CA ASP A 116 -0.70 -18.65 5.74
C ASP A 116 -1.01 -17.61 4.66
N MET A 117 -0.14 -17.46 3.65
CA MET A 117 -0.27 -16.49 2.57
C MET A 117 0.60 -16.87 1.36
N PRO A 118 0.24 -16.41 0.15
CA PRO A 118 0.97 -16.70 -1.07
C PRO A 118 2.24 -15.86 -1.21
N PHE A 119 3.15 -16.29 -2.08
CA PHE A 119 4.38 -15.57 -2.38
C PHE A 119 4.10 -14.32 -3.22
N TYR A 120 4.61 -13.18 -2.75
CA TYR A 120 4.39 -11.87 -3.34
C TYR A 120 5.66 -11.29 -3.96
N GLY A 121 5.65 -11.07 -5.28
CA GLY A 121 6.71 -10.41 -6.03
C GLY A 121 6.63 -8.90 -5.87
N ASN A 122 7.27 -8.35 -4.83
CA ASN A 122 7.13 -6.96 -4.42
C ASN A 122 8.44 -6.14 -4.51
N SER A 123 9.38 -6.56 -5.34
CA SER A 123 10.69 -5.90 -5.44
C SER A 123 11.22 -5.74 -6.86
N TRP A 124 10.39 -5.95 -7.89
CA TRP A 124 10.87 -5.87 -9.27
C TRP A 124 10.97 -4.42 -9.75
N SER A 125 12.16 -3.99 -10.17
CA SER A 125 12.45 -2.62 -10.65
C SER A 125 12.87 -2.61 -12.13
N PRO A 126 11.98 -2.93 -13.07
CA PRO A 126 12.35 -3.10 -14.48
C PRO A 126 12.85 -1.80 -15.13
N PHE A 127 12.58 -0.64 -14.57
CA PHE A 127 13.01 0.65 -15.13
C PHE A 127 14.52 0.88 -15.08
N VAL A 128 15.19 0.16 -14.17
CA VAL A 128 16.65 0.17 -14.04
C VAL A 128 17.28 -0.64 -15.17
N THR A 129 16.73 -1.82 -15.48
CA THR A 129 17.33 -2.82 -16.36
C THR A 129 16.75 -2.84 -17.78
N HIS A 130 15.50 -2.37 -17.97
CA HIS A 130 14.74 -2.49 -19.21
C HIS A 130 14.28 -1.12 -19.70
N GLU A 131 15.08 -0.50 -20.57
CA GLU A 131 14.81 0.84 -21.11
C GLU A 131 13.43 0.97 -21.77
N ARG A 132 13.00 -0.07 -22.50
CA ARG A 132 11.67 -0.10 -23.15
C ARG A 132 10.51 0.18 -22.18
N MET A 133 10.65 -0.22 -20.91
CA MET A 133 9.62 -0.05 -19.88
C MET A 133 9.42 1.40 -19.47
N ARG A 134 10.45 2.25 -19.62
CA ARG A 134 10.40 3.67 -19.21
C ARG A 134 9.33 4.46 -19.96
N SER A 135 9.06 4.11 -21.22
CA SER A 135 8.03 4.77 -22.03
C SER A 135 6.61 4.28 -21.78
N HIS A 136 6.41 3.27 -20.91
CA HIS A 136 5.10 2.70 -20.65
C HIS A 136 4.29 3.50 -19.63
N ILE A 137 4.95 4.31 -18.81
CA ILE A 137 4.37 5.06 -17.71
C ILE A 137 4.84 6.51 -17.79
N SER A 138 4.13 7.41 -17.11
CA SER A 138 4.62 8.75 -16.76
C SER A 138 4.47 8.96 -15.25
N ARG A 139 4.98 10.07 -14.71
CA ARG A 139 4.61 10.47 -13.36
C ARG A 139 3.12 10.87 -13.35
N PRO A 140 2.32 10.50 -12.33
CA PRO A 140 0.95 10.96 -12.22
C PRO A 140 0.90 12.49 -12.18
N TYR A 141 -0.01 13.08 -12.97
CA TYR A 141 -0.04 14.54 -13.20
C TYR A 141 -0.26 15.37 -11.93
N PHE A 142 -0.91 14.78 -10.92
CA PHE A 142 -1.30 15.45 -9.68
C PHE A 142 -0.20 15.42 -8.61
N VAL A 143 0.86 14.65 -8.80
CA VAL A 143 1.90 14.46 -7.77
C VAL A 143 3.06 15.42 -8.01
N PRO A 144 3.34 16.35 -7.06
CA PRO A 144 4.54 17.18 -7.09
C PRO A 144 5.76 16.35 -6.65
N ASP A 145 6.18 15.44 -7.52
CA ASP A 145 7.27 14.48 -7.33
C ASP A 145 8.60 15.10 -7.78
N SER A 146 9.41 15.50 -6.80
CA SER A 146 10.65 16.24 -7.01
C SER A 146 11.84 15.44 -6.47
N ILE A 147 12.25 14.40 -7.20
CA ILE A 147 13.63 13.92 -7.05
C ILE A 147 14.54 14.85 -7.87
N PRO A 148 15.67 15.35 -7.32
CA PRO A 148 16.62 16.15 -8.08
C PRO A 148 17.10 15.38 -9.31
N SER A 149 16.79 15.89 -10.50
CA SER A 149 17.13 15.31 -11.80
C SER A 149 18.59 15.49 -12.21
N ASP A 150 19.45 15.97 -11.32
CA ASP A 150 20.73 16.53 -11.72
C ASP A 150 21.88 15.58 -11.35
N ASN A 151 22.80 15.37 -12.29
CA ASN A 151 24.12 14.74 -12.11
C ASN A 151 24.15 13.26 -11.64
N GLY A 152 23.59 12.33 -12.42
CA GLY A 152 23.90 10.89 -12.27
C GLY A 152 23.01 10.11 -11.29
N SER A 153 21.98 10.74 -10.73
CA SER A 153 20.99 10.13 -9.82
C SER A 153 19.91 9.28 -10.52
N GLU A 154 19.91 9.22 -11.85
CA GLU A 154 18.83 8.63 -12.65
C GLU A 154 18.58 7.15 -12.34
N ARG A 155 19.65 6.38 -12.08
CA ARG A 155 19.51 4.98 -11.68
C ARG A 155 18.83 4.84 -10.32
N LEU A 156 19.13 5.74 -9.38
CA LEU A 156 18.53 5.77 -8.06
C LEU A 156 17.04 6.19 -8.16
N ASP A 157 16.74 7.24 -8.92
CA ASP A 157 15.36 7.67 -9.23
C ASP A 157 14.52 6.50 -9.77
N ARG A 158 15.05 5.79 -10.76
CA ARG A 158 14.38 4.61 -11.35
C ARG A 158 14.20 3.46 -10.35
N SER A 159 15.11 3.30 -9.39
CA SER A 159 15.03 2.23 -8.38
C SER A 159 13.92 2.43 -7.35
N PHE A 160 13.42 3.67 -7.19
CA PHE A 160 12.25 3.94 -6.37
C PHE A 160 10.94 3.49 -7.02
N THR A 161 10.93 3.23 -8.33
CA THR A 161 9.75 2.75 -9.05
C THR A 161 9.79 1.23 -9.17
N LYS A 162 8.77 0.55 -8.67
CA LYS A 162 8.71 -0.92 -8.64
C LYS A 162 7.37 -1.42 -9.13
N ILE A 163 7.38 -2.64 -9.65
CA ILE A 163 6.18 -3.40 -9.95
C ILE A 163 5.99 -4.42 -8.86
N PHE A 164 4.81 -4.41 -8.25
CA PHE A 164 4.34 -5.41 -7.32
C PHE A 164 3.32 -6.30 -8.03
N MET A 165 3.49 -7.61 -7.93
CA MET A 165 2.59 -8.58 -8.54
C MET A 165 2.51 -9.86 -7.73
N GLY A 166 1.32 -10.46 -7.70
CA GLY A 166 1.07 -11.70 -6.99
C GLY A 166 -0.39 -12.13 -7.07
N PRO A 167 -0.71 -13.38 -6.67
CA PRO A 167 -2.09 -13.87 -6.67
C PRO A 167 -2.94 -13.14 -5.61
N ALA A 168 -4.25 -13.44 -5.58
CA ALA A 168 -5.12 -13.08 -4.48
C ALA A 168 -4.54 -13.54 -3.13
N GLY A 169 -4.78 -12.80 -2.05
CA GLY A 169 -4.28 -13.11 -0.70
C GLY A 169 -2.86 -12.63 -0.41
N THR A 170 -2.12 -12.09 -1.39
CA THR A 170 -0.82 -11.48 -1.13
C THR A 170 -0.95 -10.23 -0.25
N VAL A 171 -0.11 -10.13 0.78
CA VAL A 171 -0.16 -9.08 1.80
C VAL A 171 1.15 -8.29 1.89
N THR A 172 1.04 -6.96 1.91
CA THR A 172 2.02 -6.08 2.55
C THR A 172 1.50 -5.74 3.94
N ARG A 173 2.20 -6.24 4.97
CA ARG A 173 1.88 -6.03 6.38
C ARG A 173 1.95 -4.56 6.75
N LEU A 174 1.24 -4.20 7.82
CA LEU A 174 1.14 -2.82 8.29
C LEU A 174 2.51 -2.24 8.66
N HIS A 175 2.89 -1.16 7.99
CA HIS A 175 4.16 -0.44 8.14
C HIS A 175 4.02 0.99 7.59
N ASN A 176 4.94 1.89 7.94
CA ASN A 176 5.17 3.10 7.14
C ASN A 176 6.39 2.91 6.23
N ASP A 177 6.49 3.74 5.20
CA ASP A 177 7.60 3.69 4.25
C ASP A 177 8.93 4.16 4.86
N THR A 178 10.03 3.59 4.36
CA THR A 178 11.38 4.00 4.75
C THR A 178 11.69 5.44 4.33
N TYR A 179 12.60 6.08 5.08
CA TYR A 179 13.08 7.44 4.87
C TYR A 179 11.99 8.51 4.83
N HIS A 180 10.84 8.29 5.49
CA HIS A 180 9.72 9.25 5.52
C HIS A 180 9.18 9.62 4.11
N THR A 181 9.38 8.72 3.14
CA THR A 181 8.95 8.96 1.77
C THR A 181 7.43 8.95 1.65
N HIS A 182 6.92 9.75 0.73
CA HIS A 182 5.55 9.61 0.23
C HIS A 182 5.53 8.43 -0.74
N ALA A 183 4.36 7.85 -1.00
CA ALA A 183 4.23 6.85 -2.04
C ALA A 183 2.97 7.09 -2.88
N TRP A 184 3.05 6.78 -4.16
CA TRP A 184 1.86 6.55 -4.97
C TRP A 184 1.87 5.11 -5.49
N LEU A 185 0.70 4.47 -5.50
CA LEU A 185 0.51 3.11 -5.96
C LEU A 185 -0.64 3.08 -6.97
N SER A 186 -0.29 2.84 -8.24
CA SER A 186 -1.20 2.76 -9.38
C SER A 186 -1.57 1.30 -9.65
N GLN A 187 -2.83 0.94 -9.43
CA GLN A 187 -3.34 -0.39 -9.73
C GLN A 187 -3.51 -0.54 -11.25
N ILE A 188 -2.68 -1.37 -11.87
CA ILE A 188 -2.69 -1.59 -13.32
C ILE A 188 -3.74 -2.64 -13.69
N SER A 189 -3.76 -3.76 -12.97
CA SER A 189 -4.73 -4.84 -13.11
C SER A 189 -5.10 -5.46 -11.76
N GLY A 190 -6.28 -6.09 -11.69
CA GLY A 190 -6.80 -6.67 -10.47
C GLY A 190 -7.28 -5.63 -9.45
N THR A 191 -7.57 -6.10 -8.24
CA THR A 191 -8.11 -5.29 -7.15
C THR A 191 -7.28 -5.47 -5.88
N LYS A 192 -7.02 -4.38 -5.17
CA LYS A 192 -6.25 -4.37 -3.92
C LYS A 192 -6.97 -3.53 -2.87
N GLN A 193 -7.12 -4.07 -1.66
CA GLN A 193 -7.59 -3.32 -0.51
C GLN A 193 -6.41 -2.66 0.20
N PHE A 194 -6.60 -1.40 0.57
CA PHE A 194 -5.69 -0.62 1.38
C PHE A 194 -6.37 -0.24 2.70
N ILE A 195 -5.66 -0.46 3.81
CA ILE A 195 -6.08 -0.08 5.16
C ILE A 195 -4.97 0.79 5.75
N LEU A 196 -5.28 2.03 6.07
CA LEU A 196 -4.33 3.06 6.45
C LEU A 196 -4.65 3.64 7.82
N TYR A 197 -3.63 4.05 8.56
CA TYR A 197 -3.76 4.77 9.82
C TYR A 197 -2.81 5.97 9.85
N PRO A 198 -3.26 7.11 10.39
CA PRO A 198 -2.43 8.31 10.44
C PRO A 198 -1.25 8.14 11.41
N PRO A 199 -0.14 8.86 11.20
CA PRO A 199 1.04 8.81 12.07
C PRO A 199 0.71 9.09 13.55
N SER A 200 -0.23 10.00 13.83
CA SER A 200 -0.71 10.32 15.18
C SER A 200 -1.26 9.11 15.94
N GLN A 201 -1.72 8.06 15.24
CA GLN A 201 -2.25 6.83 15.85
C GLN A 201 -1.20 5.72 15.99
N ALA A 202 0.07 5.95 15.66
CA ALA A 202 1.13 4.92 15.74
C ALA A 202 1.21 4.23 17.11
N HIS A 203 1.03 5.01 18.19
CA HIS A 203 1.04 4.50 19.56
C HIS A 203 -0.14 3.55 19.85
N LEU A 204 -1.32 3.79 19.27
CA LEU A 204 -2.49 2.91 19.41
C LEU A 204 -2.26 1.57 18.72
N LEU A 205 -1.47 1.58 17.64
CA LEU A 205 -1.13 0.40 16.86
C LEU A 205 0.08 -0.36 17.39
N HIS A 206 0.67 0.06 18.52
CA HIS A 206 1.89 -0.56 19.07
C HIS A 206 3.08 -0.55 18.08
N CYS A 207 3.17 0.49 17.25
CA CYS A 207 4.25 0.61 16.27
C CYS A 207 5.62 0.75 16.95
N GLY A 208 6.58 -0.09 16.54
CA GLY A 208 7.94 -0.14 17.09
C GLY A 208 8.07 -0.97 18.38
N GLU A 209 6.98 -1.48 18.95
CA GLU A 209 7.03 -2.30 20.15
C GLU A 209 7.45 -3.74 19.81
N GLY A 210 8.71 -4.07 20.12
CA GLY A 210 9.25 -5.41 19.88
C GLY A 210 9.48 -5.75 18.41
N ILE A 211 9.58 -4.73 17.54
CA ILE A 211 10.00 -4.87 16.14
C ILE A 211 10.97 -3.75 15.79
N GLN A 212 12.15 -4.11 15.30
CA GLN A 212 13.08 -3.15 14.73
C GLN A 212 12.67 -2.76 13.31
N GLY A 213 12.48 -1.46 13.10
CA GLY A 213 12.35 -0.89 11.76
C GLY A 213 13.71 -0.53 11.18
N GLU A 214 13.77 -0.37 9.85
CA GLU A 214 14.97 0.07 9.14
C GLU A 214 14.77 1.50 8.62
N HIS A 215 15.83 2.32 8.66
CA HIS A 215 15.88 3.60 7.96
C HIS A 215 14.66 4.51 8.21
N GLY A 216 14.30 4.71 9.47
CA GLY A 216 13.20 5.60 9.87
C GLY A 216 11.80 5.01 9.67
N ALA A 217 11.68 3.81 9.10
CA ALA A 217 10.42 3.07 9.13
C ALA A 217 10.18 2.45 10.51
N SER A 218 8.91 2.24 10.83
CA SER A 218 8.37 1.54 11.98
C SER A 218 7.38 0.49 11.48
N GLN A 219 7.27 -0.59 12.24
CA GLN A 219 6.40 -1.71 11.94
C GLN A 219 5.60 -2.09 13.19
N THR A 220 4.52 -2.85 13.01
CA THR A 220 3.71 -3.34 14.12
C THR A 220 3.28 -4.79 13.95
N TRP A 221 3.18 -5.53 15.05
CA TRP A 221 2.58 -6.87 15.07
C TRP A 221 1.06 -6.85 14.93
N PHE A 222 0.42 -5.70 15.13
CA PHE A 222 -1.01 -5.55 14.92
C PHE A 222 -1.36 -5.81 13.45
N ASP A 223 -2.28 -6.74 13.23
CA ASP A 223 -2.78 -7.11 11.92
C ASP A 223 -4.24 -6.66 11.79
N PRO A 224 -4.55 -5.70 10.89
CA PRO A 224 -5.92 -5.25 10.71
C PRO A 224 -6.83 -6.34 10.13
N LEU A 225 -6.31 -7.40 9.51
CA LEU A 225 -7.11 -8.52 8.99
C LEU A 225 -7.38 -9.60 10.05
N ALA A 226 -6.67 -9.56 11.18
CA ALA A 226 -6.78 -10.53 12.27
C ALA A 226 -6.74 -9.80 13.62
N LEU A 227 -7.83 -9.11 13.95
CA LEU A 227 -7.93 -8.23 15.12
C LEU A 227 -7.77 -9.01 16.44
N ASP A 228 -6.61 -8.84 17.09
CA ASP A 228 -6.33 -9.35 18.43
C ASP A 228 -6.21 -8.20 19.44
N TYR A 229 -7.35 -7.77 19.96
CA TYR A 229 -7.39 -6.71 20.96
C TYR A 229 -7.05 -7.17 22.38
N GLN A 230 -6.86 -8.47 22.61
CA GLN A 230 -6.30 -8.92 23.90
C GLN A 230 -4.81 -8.61 23.93
N ARG A 231 -4.11 -8.85 22.82
CA ARG A 231 -2.69 -8.53 22.65
C ARG A 231 -2.44 -7.06 22.33
N PHE A 232 -3.32 -6.41 21.58
CA PHE A 232 -3.20 -5.00 21.16
C PHE A 232 -4.40 -4.17 21.64
N PRO A 233 -4.56 -3.97 22.95
CA PRO A 233 -5.76 -3.33 23.50
C PRO A 233 -5.95 -1.89 23.01
N ARG A 234 -4.87 -1.12 22.82
CA ARG A 234 -4.95 0.27 22.34
C ARG A 234 -5.43 0.39 20.90
N ALA A 235 -5.31 -0.69 20.10
CA ALA A 235 -5.75 -0.68 18.71
C ALA A 235 -7.28 -0.61 18.56
N ARG A 236 -8.04 -0.83 19.65
CA ARG A 236 -9.50 -0.59 19.66
C ARG A 236 -9.87 0.87 19.42
N GLU A 237 -8.98 1.79 19.76
CA GLU A 237 -9.18 3.23 19.63
C GLU A 237 -8.65 3.77 18.29
N ALA A 238 -7.95 2.93 17.52
CA ALA A 238 -7.46 3.30 16.20
C ALA A 238 -8.61 3.36 15.18
N THR A 239 -8.58 4.37 14.32
CA THR A 239 -9.57 4.60 13.27
C THR A 239 -8.93 4.32 11.90
N PRO A 240 -9.30 3.22 11.22
CA PRO A 240 -8.75 2.89 9.92
C PRO A 240 -9.34 3.75 8.80
N PHE A 241 -8.51 4.11 7.84
CA PHE A 241 -8.89 4.69 6.56
C PHE A 241 -8.81 3.60 5.49
N VAL A 242 -9.90 3.32 4.78
CA VAL A 242 -9.98 2.15 3.88
C VAL A 242 -10.32 2.57 2.46
N ALA A 243 -9.65 1.96 1.49
CA ALA A 243 -10.03 2.01 0.09
C ALA A 243 -9.86 0.65 -0.57
N VAL A 244 -10.74 0.34 -1.52
CA VAL A 244 -10.49 -0.71 -2.52
C VAL A 244 -10.09 0.00 -3.81
N CYS A 245 -8.90 -0.32 -4.31
CA CYS A 245 -8.37 0.21 -5.57
C CYS A 245 -8.52 -0.86 -6.64
N SER A 246 -9.24 -0.53 -7.71
CA SER A 246 -9.41 -1.35 -8.91
C SER A 246 -8.52 -0.85 -10.04
N ALA A 247 -8.43 -1.61 -11.13
CA ALA A 247 -7.61 -1.29 -12.28
C ALA A 247 -7.90 0.12 -12.85
N GLY A 248 -6.95 1.05 -12.68
CA GLY A 248 -7.04 2.45 -13.11
C GLY A 248 -6.88 3.43 -11.95
N ASP A 249 -7.14 2.99 -10.73
CA ASP A 249 -7.01 3.79 -9.52
C ASP A 249 -5.54 3.98 -9.13
N THR A 250 -5.20 5.17 -8.64
CA THR A 250 -3.92 5.44 -8.00
C THR A 250 -4.15 5.98 -6.59
N ILE A 251 -3.69 5.26 -5.57
CA ILE A 251 -3.68 5.77 -4.20
C ILE A 251 -2.39 6.57 -3.94
N LEU A 252 -2.55 7.74 -3.35
CA LEU A 252 -1.46 8.54 -2.76
C LEU A 252 -1.45 8.32 -1.25
N VAL A 253 -0.28 7.91 -0.74
CA VAL A 253 -0.02 7.66 0.68
C VAL A 253 0.98 8.72 1.16
N PRO A 254 0.55 9.63 2.06
CA PRO A 254 1.46 10.61 2.64
C PRO A 254 2.50 9.93 3.51
N GLY A 255 3.59 10.65 3.79
CA GLY A 255 4.74 10.09 4.49
C GLY A 255 4.33 9.73 5.90
N ASP A 256 4.91 8.66 6.43
CA ASP A 256 4.68 8.16 7.79
C ASP A 256 3.30 7.54 8.06
N TRP A 257 2.39 7.51 7.08
CA TRP A 257 1.14 6.77 7.20
C TRP A 257 1.41 5.27 7.24
N PHE A 258 0.87 4.61 8.27
CA PHE A 258 0.91 3.17 8.37
C PHE A 258 -0.11 2.59 7.40
N HIS A 259 0.34 1.73 6.50
CA HIS A 259 -0.50 1.18 5.44
C HIS A 259 -0.31 -0.34 5.32
N HIS A 260 -1.45 -1.02 5.22
CA HIS A 260 -1.58 -2.43 4.95
C HIS A 260 -2.23 -2.59 3.58
N ALA A 261 -1.76 -3.56 2.79
CA ALA A 261 -2.29 -3.76 1.45
C ALA A 261 -2.50 -5.24 1.14
N THR A 262 -3.69 -5.61 0.69
CA THR A 262 -4.07 -6.99 0.36
C THR A 262 -4.56 -7.07 -1.08
N SER A 263 -3.96 -7.94 -1.89
CA SER A 263 -4.50 -8.22 -3.22
C SER A 263 -5.77 -9.07 -3.07
N LEU A 264 -6.91 -8.54 -3.51
CA LEU A 264 -8.19 -9.25 -3.49
C LEU A 264 -8.32 -10.20 -4.67
N THR A 265 -7.68 -9.87 -5.79
CA THR A 265 -7.56 -10.71 -6.99
C THR A 265 -6.08 -10.77 -7.41
N PRO A 266 -5.68 -11.66 -8.33
CA PRO A 266 -4.38 -11.56 -8.98
C PRO A 266 -4.16 -10.15 -9.53
N SER A 267 -3.03 -9.54 -9.16
CA SER A 267 -2.84 -8.09 -9.28
C SER A 267 -1.48 -7.70 -9.86
N ILE A 268 -1.46 -6.58 -10.57
CA ILE A 268 -0.25 -5.82 -10.94
C ILE A 268 -0.44 -4.40 -10.44
N THR A 269 0.46 -3.95 -9.57
CA THR A 269 0.49 -2.58 -9.04
C THR A 269 1.85 -1.96 -9.35
N LEU A 270 1.83 -0.77 -9.96
CA LEU A 270 3.02 0.06 -10.08
C LEU A 270 3.10 0.94 -8.84
N MET A 271 4.24 0.97 -8.16
CA MET A 271 4.43 1.88 -7.04
C MET A 271 5.68 2.73 -7.21
N ARG A 272 5.68 3.88 -6.57
CA ARG A 272 6.89 4.68 -6.41
C ARG A 272 6.91 5.42 -5.08
N ASN A 273 8.02 5.27 -4.36
CA ASN A 273 8.33 6.15 -3.24
C ASN A 273 8.93 7.45 -3.78
N PHE A 274 8.56 8.58 -3.20
CA PHE A 274 9.01 9.88 -3.66
C PHE A 274 9.24 10.86 -2.51
N MET A 275 9.99 11.90 -2.84
CA MET A 275 10.25 13.02 -1.96
C MET A 275 9.93 14.32 -2.68
N ASN A 276 9.62 15.35 -1.89
CA ASN A 276 9.48 16.73 -2.33
C ASN A 276 9.70 17.65 -1.13
N ASP A 277 9.40 18.94 -1.28
CA ASP A 277 9.60 19.94 -0.23
C ASP A 277 8.86 19.62 1.08
N ALA A 278 7.82 18.78 1.07
CA ALA A 278 7.04 18.41 2.26
C ALA A 278 7.76 17.42 3.19
N ASN A 279 8.66 16.59 2.64
CA ASN A 279 9.33 15.53 3.41
C ASN A 279 10.86 15.48 3.19
N ALA A 280 11.43 16.33 2.33
CA ALA A 280 12.85 16.32 2.00
C ALA A 280 13.76 16.46 3.23
N GLU A 281 13.42 17.30 4.20
CA GLU A 281 14.24 17.46 5.42
C GLU A 281 14.31 16.16 6.22
N ARG A 282 13.15 15.52 6.47
CA ARG A 282 13.07 14.25 7.20
C ARG A 282 13.79 13.13 6.45
N PHE A 283 13.59 13.06 5.14
CA PHE A 283 14.29 12.15 4.25
C PHE A 283 15.81 12.32 4.38
N MET A 284 16.31 13.55 4.18
CA MET A 284 17.74 13.83 4.15
C MET A 284 18.42 13.52 5.48
N LYS A 285 17.75 13.80 6.60
CA LYS A 285 18.24 13.45 7.94
C LYS A 285 18.56 11.95 8.02
N VAL A 286 17.57 11.09 7.78
CA VAL A 286 17.74 9.63 7.87
C VAL A 286 18.68 9.10 6.78
N TRP A 287 18.62 9.67 5.59
CA TRP A 287 19.46 9.28 4.45
C TRP A 287 20.94 9.56 4.69
N MET A 288 21.29 10.66 5.37
CA MET A 288 22.68 10.99 5.71
C MET A 288 23.21 10.20 6.90
N GLU A 289 22.34 9.81 7.84
CA GLU A 289 22.69 9.01 9.01
C GLU A 289 22.97 7.53 8.67
N ARG A 290 22.61 7.08 7.46
CA ARG A 290 22.85 5.69 7.07
C ARG A 290 24.36 5.39 6.97
N PRO A 291 24.81 4.18 7.32
CA PRO A 291 26.19 3.77 7.10
C PRO A 291 26.55 3.86 5.61
N ALA A 292 27.68 4.49 5.27
CA ALA A 292 28.18 4.64 3.90
C ALA A 292 28.47 3.31 3.16
N ASN A 293 28.34 2.18 3.85
CA ASN A 293 28.48 0.81 3.34
C ASN A 293 27.16 0.06 3.22
N ALA A 294 26.01 0.70 3.42
CA ALA A 294 24.69 0.09 3.16
C ALA A 294 24.39 -0.09 1.66
N ALA A 295 25.20 0.53 0.78
CA ALA A 295 25.20 0.24 -0.65
C ALA A 295 25.95 -1.07 -0.92
N ALA A 296 25.20 -2.16 -1.08
CA ALA A 296 25.61 -3.40 -1.75
C ALA A 296 26.81 -4.15 -1.15
N ALA A 297 26.64 -4.79 0.01
CA ALA A 297 27.16 -6.15 0.12
C ALA A 297 26.14 -7.06 -0.61
N PRO A 298 26.51 -7.85 -1.64
CA PRO A 298 25.63 -8.92 -2.09
C PRO A 298 25.34 -9.77 -0.86
N ARG A 299 24.06 -9.84 -0.45
CA ARG A 299 23.66 -10.79 0.59
C ARG A 299 24.18 -12.15 0.14
N PRO A 300 24.94 -12.88 0.98
CA PRO A 300 25.50 -14.16 0.56
C PRO A 300 24.38 -15.03 0.02
N ARG A 301 24.59 -15.57 -1.18
CA ARG A 301 23.72 -16.59 -1.77
C ARG A 301 23.59 -17.68 -0.69
N PRO A 302 22.40 -17.95 -0.12
CA PRO A 302 22.23 -19.17 0.65
C PRO A 302 22.64 -20.31 -0.30
N PRO A 303 23.49 -21.26 0.11
CA PRO A 303 23.78 -22.40 -0.73
C PRO A 303 22.43 -23.01 -1.12
N LEU A 304 22.25 -23.23 -2.43
CA LEU A 304 21.13 -24.04 -2.92
C LEU A 304 21.21 -25.36 -2.14
N ALA A 305 20.23 -25.60 -1.27
CA ALA A 305 20.09 -26.92 -0.69
C ALA A 305 19.99 -27.90 -1.86
N PRO A 306 20.81 -28.97 -1.90
CA PRO A 306 20.65 -29.99 -2.92
C PRO A 306 19.19 -30.45 -2.91
N PRO A 307 18.61 -30.77 -4.07
CA PRO A 307 17.23 -31.22 -4.15
C PRO A 307 17.04 -32.37 -3.15
N GLN A 308 16.18 -32.15 -2.16
CA GLN A 308 15.82 -33.20 -1.22
C GLN A 308 15.17 -34.30 -2.06
N PRO A 309 15.59 -35.57 -1.90
CA PRO A 309 14.87 -36.68 -2.53
C PRO A 309 13.41 -36.63 -2.10
N PRO A 310 12.46 -37.03 -2.97
CA PRO A 310 11.06 -37.07 -2.60
C PRO A 310 10.89 -37.88 -1.31
N PRO A 311 10.00 -37.46 -0.39
CA PRO A 311 9.76 -38.20 0.83
C PRO A 311 9.40 -39.64 0.48
N ALA A 312 10.06 -40.60 1.14
CA ALA A 312 9.77 -42.00 0.95
C ALA A 312 8.27 -42.23 1.17
N LEU A 313 7.63 -42.88 0.19
CA LEU A 313 6.24 -43.30 0.32
C LEU A 313 6.12 -44.11 1.62
N PRO A 314 5.09 -43.86 2.45
CA PRO A 314 4.85 -44.70 3.61
C PRO A 314 4.71 -46.16 3.14
N PRO A 315 5.22 -47.14 3.91
CA PRO A 315 5.17 -48.53 3.51
C PRO A 315 3.71 -48.91 3.20
N ALA A 316 3.50 -49.51 2.04
CA ALA A 316 2.21 -50.05 1.66
C ALA A 316 1.73 -50.98 2.79
N LYS A 317 0.59 -50.64 3.41
CA LYS A 317 -0.05 -51.54 4.37
C LYS A 317 -0.27 -52.87 3.67
N ARG A 318 0.22 -53.96 4.26
CA ARG A 318 -0.08 -55.30 3.75
C ARG A 318 -1.59 -55.50 3.80
N ALA A 319 -2.12 -56.19 2.80
CA ALA A 319 -3.54 -56.56 2.71
C ALA A 319 -4.07 -57.38 3.90
N SER A 320 -3.22 -57.76 4.87
CA SER A 320 -3.58 -58.42 6.12
C SER A 320 -4.17 -57.51 7.20
N ASP A 321 -4.12 -56.18 7.04
CA ASP A 321 -4.59 -55.23 8.07
C ASP A 321 -6.03 -54.72 7.84
N LEU A 322 -6.73 -55.24 6.83
CA LEU A 322 -8.15 -54.98 6.61
C LEU A 322 -8.98 -55.98 7.41
N ARG A 323 -9.37 -55.61 8.64
CA ARG A 323 -10.47 -56.30 9.34
C ARG A 323 -11.80 -55.87 8.72
N SER A 324 -12.54 -56.84 8.20
CA SER A 324 -13.92 -56.71 7.72
C SER A 324 -14.86 -56.23 8.83
N PRO A 325 -15.88 -55.41 8.54
CA PRO A 325 -16.84 -54.96 9.53
C PRO A 325 -17.88 -56.05 9.79
N THR A 326 -17.90 -56.60 11.00
CA THR A 326 -19.05 -57.36 11.51
C THR A 326 -20.05 -56.41 12.15
N ALA A 327 -21.32 -56.59 11.78
CA ALA A 327 -22.47 -55.88 12.32
C ALA A 327 -22.67 -56.21 13.81
N ALA A 328 -22.87 -55.19 14.62
CA ALA A 328 -23.53 -55.30 15.92
C ALA A 328 -24.37 -54.04 16.14
N ALA A 329 -25.68 -54.23 16.18
CA ALA A 329 -26.65 -53.22 16.56
C ALA A 329 -26.56 -52.94 18.06
N ALA A 330 -26.58 -51.66 18.44
CA ALA A 330 -26.94 -51.22 19.78
C ALA A 330 -27.59 -49.83 19.70
N SER A 331 -28.81 -49.77 20.22
CA SER A 331 -29.67 -48.61 20.38
C SER A 331 -29.06 -47.52 21.26
N ALA A 332 -29.16 -46.25 20.83
CA ALA A 332 -29.11 -45.10 21.72
C ALA A 332 -29.95 -43.94 21.15
N SER A 333 -30.78 -43.37 22.02
CA SER A 333 -31.89 -42.44 21.77
C SER A 333 -31.50 -41.06 21.19
N PRO A 334 -32.43 -40.35 20.54
CA PRO A 334 -32.18 -39.00 20.00
C PRO A 334 -32.24 -37.90 21.08
N PRO A 335 -31.53 -36.77 20.89
CA PRO A 335 -31.55 -35.63 21.80
C PRO A 335 -32.84 -34.79 21.66
N PRO A 336 -33.23 -34.00 22.69
CA PRO A 336 -34.50 -33.29 22.74
C PRO A 336 -34.53 -32.04 21.84
N PRO A 337 -35.74 -31.61 21.41
CA PRO A 337 -35.91 -30.41 20.58
C PRO A 337 -35.84 -29.13 21.41
N SER A 338 -35.16 -28.10 20.91
CA SER A 338 -35.22 -26.76 21.47
C SER A 338 -36.38 -25.98 20.86
N ASP A 339 -37.33 -25.61 21.72
CA ASP A 339 -38.49 -24.78 21.45
C ASP A 339 -38.13 -23.42 20.84
N HIS A 340 -38.71 -23.15 19.67
CA HIS A 340 -38.96 -21.78 19.19
C HIS A 340 -40.47 -21.54 19.24
N SER A 341 -40.92 -20.72 20.20
CA SER A 341 -42.24 -20.10 20.14
C SER A 341 -42.14 -18.72 19.45
N PRO A 342 -43.08 -18.41 18.54
CA PRO A 342 -43.08 -17.18 17.76
C PRO A 342 -43.79 -16.06 18.53
N ASN A 343 -43.32 -14.82 18.37
CA ASN A 343 -44.17 -13.66 18.66
C ASN A 343 -44.30 -12.79 17.41
N GLN A 344 -45.56 -12.48 17.14
CA GLN A 344 -46.09 -11.82 15.95
C GLN A 344 -45.85 -10.31 16.00
N ALA A 345 -45.59 -9.70 14.84
CA ALA A 345 -46.09 -8.38 14.48
C ALA A 345 -45.95 -8.15 12.96
N THR A 346 -46.97 -8.60 12.24
CA THR A 346 -47.59 -8.04 11.03
C THR A 346 -46.87 -6.93 10.23
N CYS A 347 -46.59 -7.26 8.97
CA CYS A 347 -46.56 -6.33 7.84
C CYS A 347 -47.97 -5.80 7.53
N VAL A 348 -48.12 -4.51 7.23
CA VAL A 348 -49.23 -3.98 6.42
C VAL A 348 -48.67 -2.95 5.42
N ALA A 349 -49.22 -3.05 4.22
CA ALA A 349 -48.84 -2.39 2.98
C ALA A 349 -49.09 -0.88 2.95
N THR A 350 -48.49 -0.27 1.92
CA THR A 350 -48.68 1.09 1.38
C THR A 350 -50.14 1.39 1.02
N PRO A 351 -50.51 2.68 0.87
CA PRO A 351 -50.46 3.28 -0.48
C PRO A 351 -50.06 4.77 -0.54
N ASP A 352 -49.50 5.15 -1.68
CA ASP A 352 -49.47 6.53 -2.23
C ASP A 352 -50.90 6.92 -2.67
N PRO A 353 -51.37 8.20 -2.63
CA PRO A 353 -51.03 9.11 -3.74
C PRO A 353 -50.99 10.63 -3.44
N SER A 354 -50.20 11.33 -4.25
CA SER A 354 -50.33 12.68 -4.85
C SER A 354 -51.16 13.83 -4.21
N SER A 355 -50.48 14.99 -4.17
CA SER A 355 -50.90 16.34 -4.63
C SER A 355 -51.18 17.46 -3.63
N SER A 356 -50.61 18.62 -3.98
CA SER A 356 -51.02 20.02 -3.71
C SER A 356 -50.47 20.79 -2.49
N LEU A 357 -49.93 21.97 -2.81
CA LEU A 357 -49.38 23.06 -2.00
C LEU A 357 -50.46 23.71 -1.08
N PRO A 358 -50.07 24.51 -0.06
CA PRO A 358 -49.90 25.96 -0.28
C PRO A 358 -48.79 26.66 0.54
N GLY A 359 -48.14 27.64 -0.09
CA GLY A 359 -48.18 29.05 0.35
C GLY A 359 -47.43 29.55 1.60
N VAL A 360 -46.26 30.16 1.37
CA VAL A 360 -45.77 31.49 1.83
C VAL A 360 -45.82 31.84 3.34
N ARG A 361 -44.64 32.14 3.95
CA ARG A 361 -44.24 33.50 4.35
C ARG A 361 -42.80 33.63 4.84
N SER A 362 -42.14 34.61 4.25
CA SER A 362 -40.84 35.18 4.57
C SER A 362 -40.91 36.19 5.72
N THR A 363 -39.85 36.30 6.51
CA THR A 363 -39.51 37.53 7.23
C THR A 363 -38.02 37.82 7.09
N SER A 364 -37.70 38.77 6.20
CA SER A 364 -36.43 39.48 6.13
C SER A 364 -36.55 40.77 6.93
N THR A 365 -35.54 41.08 7.74
CA THR A 365 -35.40 42.38 8.39
C THR A 365 -34.25 43.14 7.73
N THR A 366 -34.58 44.33 7.23
CA THR A 366 -33.76 45.29 6.46
C THR A 366 -33.26 46.41 7.41
N LEU A 367 -32.00 46.90 7.33
CA LEU A 367 -31.48 48.14 6.66
C LEU A 367 -30.37 48.74 7.59
N PRO A 368 -29.55 49.76 7.19
CA PRO A 368 -29.46 50.48 5.91
C PRO A 368 -28.04 50.64 5.31
N ALA A 369 -28.01 51.09 4.06
CA ALA A 369 -26.83 51.51 3.32
C ALA A 369 -26.37 52.95 3.67
N ALA A 370 -25.06 53.21 3.61
CA ALA A 370 -24.49 54.56 3.51
C ALA A 370 -23.18 54.58 2.70
N ARG A 371 -23.26 55.29 1.57
CA ARG A 371 -22.30 56.17 0.88
C ARG A 371 -20.82 55.80 0.67
N GLU A 372 -20.44 55.92 -0.60
CA GLU A 372 -19.09 56.06 -1.15
C GLU A 372 -18.26 57.19 -0.50
N ALA A 373 -16.99 56.91 -0.25
CA ALA A 373 -15.91 57.88 -0.26
C ALA A 373 -14.63 57.20 -0.77
N ALA A 374 -14.03 57.77 -1.82
CA ALA A 374 -12.80 57.33 -2.43
C ALA A 374 -11.58 57.67 -1.55
N HIS A 375 -10.67 56.71 -1.32
CA HIS A 375 -9.27 57.00 -1.00
C HIS A 375 -8.33 55.91 -1.53
N ARG A 376 -7.21 56.37 -2.12
CA ARG A 376 -6.12 55.61 -2.73
C ARG A 376 -5.29 54.81 -1.71
N THR A 377 -4.87 53.62 -2.17
CA THR A 377 -3.60 52.89 -1.93
C THR A 377 -3.19 52.45 -0.52
N GLN A 378 -3.12 51.12 -0.31
CA GLN A 378 -1.86 50.35 -0.15
C GLN A 378 -2.09 48.86 -0.54
N PRO A 379 -1.13 48.18 -1.20
CA PRO A 379 -1.25 46.75 -1.50
C PRO A 379 -1.02 45.89 -0.26
N SER A 380 -1.86 44.89 -0.04
CA SER A 380 -1.69 43.83 0.96
C SER A 380 -0.36 43.09 0.77
N PRO A 381 0.33 42.65 1.85
CA PRO A 381 1.61 41.99 1.72
C PRO A 381 1.41 40.64 1.01
N SER A 382 2.05 40.50 -0.15
CA SER A 382 2.21 39.22 -0.83
C SER A 382 3.09 38.31 0.04
N LEU A 383 2.65 37.07 0.25
CA LEU A 383 3.47 36.00 0.79
C LEU A 383 4.65 35.76 -0.16
N GLY A 384 5.78 36.42 0.10
CA GLY A 384 7.02 36.24 -0.63
C GLY A 384 7.69 34.93 -0.26
N LEU A 385 7.70 33.97 -1.18
CA LEU A 385 8.57 32.80 -1.11
C LEU A 385 10.00 33.25 -1.43
N GLN A 386 10.88 33.30 -0.43
CA GLN A 386 12.32 33.42 -0.68
C GLN A 386 12.91 32.05 -1.02
N CYS A 387 13.50 31.94 -2.20
CA CYS A 387 14.21 30.76 -2.66
C CYS A 387 15.65 30.80 -2.14
N GLY A 388 16.00 29.92 -1.19
CA GLY A 388 17.37 29.70 -0.76
C GLY A 388 17.98 28.50 -1.49
N ARG A 389 19.21 28.61 -1.99
CA ARG A 389 20.00 27.43 -2.41
C ARG A 389 20.68 26.84 -1.19
N VAL A 390 20.40 25.57 -0.90
CA VAL A 390 21.19 24.78 0.04
C VAL A 390 22.10 23.87 -0.76
N SER A 391 23.40 24.00 -0.54
CA SER A 391 24.43 23.16 -1.16
C SER A 391 24.99 22.23 -0.08
N VAL A 392 24.86 20.92 -0.28
CA VAL A 392 25.46 19.92 0.62
C VAL A 392 26.56 19.19 -0.15
N ALA A 393 27.78 19.22 0.38
CA ALA A 393 28.93 18.56 -0.20
C ALA A 393 29.08 17.14 0.37
N MET A 394 29.14 16.13 -0.49
CA MET A 394 29.32 14.73 -0.10
C MET A 394 30.82 14.35 -0.06
N PRO A 395 31.27 13.49 0.87
CA PRO A 395 32.61 12.90 0.79
C PRO A 395 32.66 11.85 -0.32
N GLY A 396 33.57 12.01 -1.29
CA GLY A 396 33.79 11.05 -2.37
C GLY A 396 34.58 9.82 -1.89
N LYS A 397 34.21 8.62 -2.36
CA LYS A 397 35.03 7.41 -2.20
C LYS A 397 36.18 7.43 -3.23
N HIS A 398 37.41 7.18 -2.76
CA HIS A 398 38.63 6.98 -3.56
C HIS A 398 38.98 8.10 -4.55
N GLY A 399 39.26 9.30 -4.03
CA GLY A 399 40.03 10.32 -4.77
C GLY A 399 39.40 10.87 -6.05
N LYS A 400 38.08 10.69 -6.25
CA LYS A 400 37.33 11.36 -7.33
C LYS A 400 36.21 12.23 -6.77
N ALA A 401 35.84 13.23 -7.59
CA ALA A 401 35.19 14.50 -7.26
C ALA A 401 34.06 14.45 -6.20
N ARG A 402 34.00 15.50 -5.37
CA ARG A 402 32.88 15.79 -4.46
C ARG A 402 31.59 15.95 -5.26
N GLU A 403 30.60 15.10 -5.03
CA GLU A 403 29.24 15.36 -5.50
C GLU A 403 28.61 16.45 -4.63
N VAL A 404 28.20 17.55 -5.27
CA VAL A 404 27.50 18.65 -4.63
C VAL A 404 26.04 18.56 -5.06
N TRP A 405 25.16 18.36 -4.08
CA TRP A 405 23.71 18.35 -4.32
C TRP A 405 23.17 19.75 -4.11
N HIS A 406 22.45 20.28 -5.10
CA HIS A 406 21.79 21.57 -5.03
C HIS A 406 20.30 21.38 -4.81
N TRP A 407 19.79 21.92 -3.71
CA TRP A 407 18.37 21.95 -3.40
C TRP A 407 17.83 23.36 -3.46
N ARG A 408 16.63 23.53 -4.02
CA ARG A 408 15.83 24.75 -3.84
C ARG A 408 15.02 24.56 -2.57
N GLN A 409 15.37 25.29 -1.51
CA GLN A 409 14.56 25.31 -0.30
C GLN A 409 13.61 26.50 -0.39
N PHE A 410 12.30 26.23 -0.34
CA PHE A 410 11.30 27.28 -0.17
C PHE A 410 11.06 27.49 1.33
N ARG A 411 11.54 28.61 1.89
CA ARG A 411 11.19 28.97 3.28
C ARG A 411 9.79 29.58 3.30
N ARG A 412 8.94 29.15 4.22
CA ARG A 412 7.78 29.95 4.64
C ARG A 412 8.32 31.22 5.30
N ALA A 413 8.00 32.38 4.76
CA ALA A 413 8.19 33.62 5.50
C ALA A 413 7.21 33.61 6.68
N SER A 414 7.72 33.49 7.90
CA SER A 414 6.94 33.78 9.11
C SER A 414 6.70 35.29 9.14
N LEU A 415 5.43 35.71 9.13
CA LEU A 415 5.06 37.08 9.48
C LEU A 415 5.14 37.19 11.01
N CYS A 416 5.99 38.08 11.51
CA CYS A 416 5.92 38.59 12.90
C CYS A 416 4.69 39.48 13.08
#